data_AF-A0A953T591-F1
#
_entry.id   AF-A0A953T591-F1
#
_cell.length_a   1.000
_cell.length_b   1.000
_cell.length_c   1.000
_cell.angle_alpha   90.00
_cell.angle_beta   90.00
_cell.angle_gamma   90.00
#
_symmetry.space_group_name_H-M   'P 1'
#
loop_
_entity.id
_entity.type
_entity.pdbx_description
1 polymer ?
#
loop_
_entity_poly.entity_id
_entity_poly.type
_entity_poly.pdbx_seq_one_letter_code
_entity_poly.pdbx_strand_id
1 'polypeptide(L)' 'MPLDLIEILKIAVFGIILAILDKVLESVDKKEISTLVSIIGLIMILIMTVSYMSNLFRSLVAMFHL' A
#
# COMPACT_ATOMS: atom_id res chain seq x y z
N MET A 1 13.74 -14.10 4.59
CA MET A 1 12.69 -15.14 4.50
C MET A 1 11.43 -14.82 5.32
N PRO A 2 11.45 -14.37 6.60
CA PRO A 2 10.23 -13.89 7.26
C PRO A 2 9.89 -12.41 7.00
N LEU A 3 10.89 -11.59 6.64
CA LEU A 3 10.73 -10.14 6.50
C LEU A 3 9.85 -9.74 5.30
N ASP A 4 9.92 -10.52 4.22
CA ASP A 4 9.25 -10.21 2.94
C ASP A 4 7.72 -10.34 3.05
N LEU A 5 7.25 -11.37 3.78
CA LEU A 5 5.82 -11.58 4.05
C LEU A 5 5.22 -10.45 4.89
N ILE A 6 5.99 -9.94 5.85
CA ILE A 6 5.57 -8.85 6.74
C ILE A 6 5.35 -7.57 5.93
N GLU A 7 6.21 -7.27 4.95
CA GLU A 7 6.05 -6.08 4.10
C GLU A 7 4.79 -6.16 3.21
N ILE A 8 4.52 -7.32 2.60
CA ILE A 8 3.28 -7.52 1.83
C ILE A 8 2.04 -7.40 2.72
N LEU A 9 2.09 -7.97 3.92
CA LEU A 9 0.98 -7.89 4.88
C LEU A 9 0.71 -6.44 5.31
N LYS A 10 1.75 -5.60 5.47
CA LYS A 10 1.58 -4.16 5.75
C LYS A 10 0.77 -3.48 4.64
N ILE A 11 1.08 -3.73 3.36
CA ILE A 11 0.35 -3.13 2.23
C ILE A 11 -1.13 -3.55 2.25
N ALA A 12 -1.41 -4.83 2.55
CA ALA A 12 -2.78 -5.33 2.65
C ALA A 12 -3.57 -4.65 3.80
N VAL A 13 -2.93 -4.44 4.95
CA VAL A 13 -3.53 -3.73 6.09
C VAL A 13 -3.88 -2.28 5.71
N PHE A 14 -3.00 -1.58 4.97
CA PHE A 14 -3.32 -0.25 4.45
C PHE A 14 -4.55 -0.24 3.53
N GLY A 15 -4.71 -1.27 2.68
CA GLY A 15 -5.89 -1.42 1.84
C GLY A 15 -7.19 -1.56 2.65
N ILE A 16 -7.15 -2.32 3.76
CA ILE A 16 -8.31 -2.46 4.66
C ILE A 16 -8.62 -1.12 5.34
N ILE A 17 -7.61 -0.40 5.83
CA ILE A 17 -7.80 0.92 6.46
C ILE A 17 -8.43 1.90 5.48
N LEU A 18 -7.97 1.93 4.23
CA LEU A 18 -8.54 2.78 3.18
C LEU A 18 -10.01 2.44 2.89
N ALA A 19 -10.35 1.15 2.81
CA ALA A 19 -11.73 0.73 2.62
C ALA A 19 -12.65 1.14 3.79
N ILE A 20 -12.15 1.05 5.02
CA ILE A 20 -12.86 1.52 6.21
C ILE A 20 -13.03 3.04 6.15
N LEU A 21 -11.97 3.78 5.79
CA LEU A 21 -12.02 5.23 5.69
C LEU A 21 -13.04 5.71 4.64
N ASP A 22 -13.08 5.05 3.48
CA ASP A 22 -14.06 5.32 2.43
C ASP A 22 -15.49 5.12 2.95
N LYS A 23 -15.74 4.00 3.67
CA LYS A 23 -17.05 3.75 4.29
C LYS A 23 -17.42 4.77 5.37
N VAL A 24 -16.45 5.24 6.15
CA VAL A 24 -16.67 6.27 7.17
C VAL A 24 -16.98 7.62 6.52
N LEU A 25 -16.26 8.01 5.46
CA LEU A 25 -16.53 9.27 4.74
C LEU A 25 -17.87 9.25 4.02
N GLU A 26 -18.25 8.10 3.46
CA GLU A 26 -19.57 7.90 2.86
C GLU A 26 -20.69 8.01 3.91
N SER A 27 -20.45 7.55 5.15
CA SER A 27 -21.43 7.62 6.25
C SER A 27 -21.72 9.03 6.76
N VAL A 28 -20.84 10.00 6.49
CA VAL A 28 -21.01 11.41 6.88
C VAL A 28 -21.45 12.31 5.71
N ASP A 29 -22.02 11.71 4.65
CA ASP A 29 -22.45 12.38 3.41
C ASP A 29 -21.32 13.12 2.66
N LYS A 30 -20.05 12.75 2.90
CA LYS A 30 -18.87 13.34 2.24
C LYS A 30 -18.38 12.50 1.06
N LYS A 31 -19.30 12.15 0.15
CA LYS A 31 -19.03 11.27 -0.99
C LYS A 31 -17.93 11.77 -1.94
N GLU A 32 -17.85 13.08 -2.15
CA GLU A 32 -16.80 13.71 -2.97
C GLU A 32 -15.41 13.50 -2.37
N ILE A 33 -15.30 13.68 -1.04
CA ILE A 33 -14.04 13.48 -0.32
C ILE A 33 -13.68 11.99 -0.30
N SER A 34 -14.66 11.11 -0.12
CA SER A 34 -14.49 9.64 -0.17
C SER A 34 -13.84 9.20 -1.49
N THR A 35 -14.37 9.70 -2.60
CA THR A 35 -13.86 9.40 -3.95
C THR A 35 -12.41 9.87 -4.11
N LEU A 36 -12.08 11.07 -3.64
CA LEU A 36 -10.70 11.60 -3.69
C LEU A 36 -9.75 10.79 -2.81
N VAL A 37 -10.18 10.42 -1.60
CA VAL A 37 -9.39 9.60 -0.67
C VAL A 37 -9.12 8.22 -1.25
N SER A 38 -10.10 7.61 -1.91
CA SER A 38 -9.92 6.32 -2.60
C SER A 38 -8.87 6.40 -3.72
N ILE A 39 -8.86 7.48 -4.51
CA ILE A 39 -7.85 7.71 -5.55
C ILE A 39 -6.45 7.91 -4.94
N ILE A 40 -6.34 8.75 -3.89
CA ILE A 40 -5.08 8.99 -3.19
C ILE A 40 -4.57 7.69 -2.53
N GLY A 41 -5.48 6.91 -1.94
CA GLY A 41 -5.19 5.62 -1.33
C GLY A 41 -4.64 4.62 -2.33
N LEU A 42 -5.22 4.56 -3.54
CA LEU A 42 -4.71 3.76 -4.64
C LEU A 42 -3.28 4.17 -5.01
N ILE A 43 -3.02 5.47 -5.19
CA ILE A 43 -1.69 5.99 -5.52
C ILE A 43 -0.68 5.63 -4.42
N MET A 44 -1.07 5.77 -3.15
CA MET A 44 -0.24 5.41 -2.00
C MET A 44 0.13 3.92 -2.02
N ILE A 45 -0.84 3.02 -2.27
CA ILE A 45 -0.59 1.57 -2.37
C ILE A 45 0.40 1.27 -3.51
N LEU A 46 0.26 1.93 -4.66
CA LEU A 46 1.18 1.76 -5.79
C LEU A 46 2.60 2.18 -5.41
N ILE A 47 2.80 3.31 -4.73
CA ILE A 47 4.12 3.75 -4.27
C ILE A 47 4.74 2.73 -3.31
N MET A 48 3.97 2.23 -2.34
CA MET A 48 4.44 1.21 -1.39
C MET A 48 4.86 -0.08 -2.10
N THR A 49 4.07 -0.50 -3.10
CA THR A 49 4.36 -1.69 -3.90
C THR A 49 5.64 -1.54 -4.70
N VAL A 50 5.84 -0.39 -5.35
CA VAL A 50 7.07 -0.09 -6.10
C VAL A 50 8.29 -0.06 -5.19
N SER A 51 8.17 0.54 -4.00
CA SER A 51 9.26 0.57 -3.00
C SER A 51 9.65 -0.84 -2.56
N TYR A 52 8.67 -1.70 -2.28
CA TYR A 52 8.92 -3.10 -1.95
C TYR A 52 9.63 -3.84 -3.09
N MET A 53 9.17 -3.69 -4.33
CA MET A 53 9.83 -4.29 -5.50
C MET A 53 11.26 -3.79 -5.69
N SER A 54 11.52 -2.50 -5.44
CA SER A 54 12.88 -1.95 -5.48
C SER A 54 13.79 -2.60 -4.45
N ASN A 55 13.29 -2.82 -3.23
CA ASN A 55 14.06 -3.48 -2.17
C ASN A 55 14.37 -4.93 -2.52
N LEU A 56 13.40 -5.67 -3.09
CA LEU A 56 13.65 -7.01 -3.58
C LEU A 56 14.72 -7.02 -4.67
N PHE A 57 14.63 -6.11 -5.63
CA PHE A 57 15.61 -6.02 -6.71
C PHE A 57 17.02 -5.69 -6.19
N ARG A 58 17.15 -4.77 -5.23
CA ARG A 58 18.43 -4.46 -4.57
C ARG A 58 18.99 -5.67 -3.84
N SER A 59 18.15 -6.43 -3.14
CA SER A 59 18.56 -7.67 -2.48
C SER A 59 19.05 -8.70 -3.50
N LEU A 60 18.35 -8.85 -4.63
CA LEU A 60 18.76 -9.75 -5.71
C LEU A 60 20.13 -9.34 -6.27
N VAL A 61 20.31 -8.07 -6.65
CA VAL A 61 21.58 -7.56 -7.18
C VAL A 61 22.72 -7.75 -6.17
N ALA A 62 22.49 -7.51 -4.87
CA ALA A 62 23.49 -7.70 -3.83
C ALA A 62 23.98 -9.16 -3.75
N MET A 63 23.09 -10.14 -3.97
CA MET A 63 23.45 -11.56 -3.97
C MET A 63 24.31 -11.95 -5.18
N PHE A 64 24.24 -11.23 -6.30
CA PHE A 64 25.06 -11.49 -7.48
C PHE A 64 26.39 -10.73 -7.47
N HIS A 65 26.57 -9.75 -6.58
CA HIS A 65 27.81 -8.98 -6.41
C HIS A 65 28.68 -9.45 -5.23
N LEU A 66 28.24 -10.48 -4.51
CA LEU A 66 28.96 -11.18 -3.45
C LEU A 66 29.40 -12.56 -3.95
#